data_AF-A0A850PQW6-F1
#
_entry.id   AF-A0A850PQW6-F1
#
_cell.length_a   1.000
_cell.length_b   1.000
_cell.length_c   1.000
_cell.angle_alpha   90.00
_cell.angle_beta   90.00
_cell.angle_gamma   90.00
#
_symmetry.space_group_name_H-M   'P 1'
#
loop_
_entity.id
_entity.type
_entity.pdbx_description
1 polymer ?
#
loop_
_entity_poly.entity_id
_entity_poly.type
_entity_poly.pdbx_seq_one_letter_code
_entity_poly.pdbx_strand_id
1 'polypeptide(L)'
;MGARVEAVRICIVFSAFCFVSALACGIWLLVPEEYLVLLLGESAAAAKAIVLPTALALGAMGIATGAGYFLRANGELRVATTLKLLCFPVSLAAVTWGTLVAAAAGAQVGLMVGELTRSVLAWGAVRRRF
;
A
#
# COMPACT_ATOMS: atom_id res chain seq x y z
N MET A 1 -8.24 -16.75 23.11
CA MET A 1 -7.15 -17.07 22.16
C MET A 1 -7.59 -17.05 20.69
N GLY A 2 -8.81 -17.48 20.33
CA GLY A 2 -9.28 -17.55 18.92
C GLY A 2 -9.14 -16.25 18.10
N ALA A 3 -9.61 -15.12 18.62
CA ALA A 3 -9.59 -13.84 17.89
C ALA A 3 -8.19 -13.31 17.54
N ARG A 4 -7.17 -13.63 18.35
CA ARG A 4 -5.76 -13.24 18.08
C ARG A 4 -5.19 -14.01 16.90
N VAL A 5 -5.44 -15.32 16.86
CA VAL A 5 -4.97 -16.22 15.78
C VAL A 5 -5.63 -15.83 14.46
N GLU A 6 -6.91 -15.48 14.48
CA GLU A 6 -7.65 -15.05 13.29
C GLU A 6 -7.13 -13.71 12.73
N ALA A 7 -6.85 -12.73 13.59
CA ALA A 7 -6.29 -11.45 13.17
C ALA A 7 -4.86 -11.58 12.59
N VAL A 8 -4.03 -12.48 13.13
CA VAL A 8 -2.70 -12.78 12.57
C VAL A 8 -2.81 -13.47 11.22
N ARG A 9 -3.75 -14.40 11.05
CA ARG A 9 -4.01 -15.04 9.74
C ARG A 9 -4.43 -14.02 8.69
N ILE A 10 -5.36 -13.12 9.02
CA ILE A 10 -5.79 -12.05 8.10
C ILE A 10 -4.61 -11.15 7.71
N CYS A 11 -3.75 -10.81 8.67
CA CYS A 11 -2.53 -10.03 8.42
C CYS A 11 -1.59 -10.70 7.41
N ILE A 12 -1.30 -12.00 7.61
CA ILE A 12 -0.41 -12.77 6.73
C ILE A 12 -1.02 -12.88 5.33
N VAL A 13 -2.31 -13.24 5.25
CA VAL A 13 -3.01 -13.39 3.96
C VAL A 13 -3.03 -12.07 3.20
N PHE A 14 -3.39 -10.96 3.86
CA PHE A 14 -3.42 -9.65 3.21
C PHE A 14 -2.03 -9.20 2.73
N SER A 15 -1.00 -9.40 3.55
CA SER A 15 0.38 -9.05 3.18
C SER A 15 0.89 -9.89 2.01
N ALA A 16 0.54 -11.18 1.99
CA ALA A 16 0.86 -12.07 0.87
C ALA A 16 0.14 -11.64 -0.41
N PHE A 17 -1.14 -11.26 -0.34
CA PHE A 17 -1.86 -10.70 -1.49
C PHE A 17 -1.19 -9.42 -2.01
N CYS A 18 -0.84 -8.49 -1.13
CA CYS A 18 -0.14 -7.26 -1.53
C CYS A 18 1.21 -7.56 -2.21
N PHE A 19 1.96 -8.54 -1.69
CA PHE A 19 3.22 -8.98 -2.26
C PHE A 19 3.04 -9.62 -3.64
N VAL A 20 2.08 -10.53 -3.79
CA VAL A 20 1.77 -11.18 -5.09
C VAL A 20 1.29 -10.14 -6.10
N SER A 21 0.44 -9.19 -5.71
CA SER A 21 0.00 -8.11 -6.59
C SER A 21 1.16 -7.20 -7.01
N ALA A 22 2.07 -6.85 -6.09
CA ALA A 22 3.26 -6.08 -6.41
C ALA A 22 4.20 -6.82 -7.37
N LEU A 23 4.39 -8.13 -7.18
CA LEU A 23 5.14 -8.98 -8.12
C LEU A 23 4.46 -9.06 -9.49
N ALA A 24 3.14 -9.22 -9.54
CA ALA A 24 2.38 -9.24 -10.78
C ALA A 24 2.53 -7.92 -11.55
N CYS A 25 2.50 -6.78 -10.85
CA CYS A 25 2.85 -5.48 -11.43
C CYS A 25 4.30 -5.45 -11.94
N GLY A 26 5.26 -6.02 -11.20
CA GLY A 26 6.65 -6.15 -11.67
C GLY A 26 6.78 -6.96 -12.97
N ILE A 27 6.05 -8.07 -13.09
CA ILE A 27 6.01 -8.89 -14.31
C ILE A 27 5.41 -8.11 -15.49
N TRP A 28 4.41 -7.26 -15.23
CA TRP A 28 3.82 -6.39 -16.26
C TRP A 28 4.83 -5.42 -16.89
N LEU A 29 5.89 -5.04 -16.18
CA LEU A 29 6.96 -4.22 -16.74
C LEU A 29 7.80 -4.97 -17.80
N LEU A 30 7.85 -6.30 -17.72
CA LEU A 30 8.57 -7.17 -18.65
C LEU A 30 7.78 -7.44 -19.94
N VAL A 31 6.48 -7.09 -19.97
CA VAL A 31 5.64 -7.28 -21.16
C VAL A 31 6.02 -6.23 -22.22
N PRO A 32 6.34 -6.66 -23.45
CA PRO A 32 6.61 -5.74 -24.55
C PRO A 32 5.41 -4.82 -24.81
N GLU A 33 5.70 -3.57 -25.15
CA GLU A 33 4.67 -2.54 -25.31
C GLU A 33 3.69 -2.87 -26.44
N GLU A 34 4.13 -3.57 -27.48
CA GLU A 34 3.30 -4.06 -28.59
C GLU A 34 2.08 -4.87 -28.12
N TYR A 35 2.28 -5.79 -27.16
CA TYR A 35 1.18 -6.57 -26.58
C TYR A 35 0.26 -5.71 -25.72
N LEU A 36 0.81 -4.69 -25.06
CA LEU A 36 0.03 -3.76 -24.24
C LEU A 36 -0.82 -2.85 -25.12
N VAL A 37 -0.30 -2.37 -26.25
CA VAL A 37 -1.06 -1.58 -27.23
C VAL A 37 -2.19 -2.40 -27.82
N LEU A 38 -1.99 -3.70 -28.05
CA LEU A 38 -3.05 -4.58 -28.55
C LEU A 38 -4.22 -4.75 -27.55
N LEU A 39 -3.92 -4.70 -26.25
CA LEU A 39 -4.91 -4.82 -25.17
C LEU A 39 -5.53 -3.49 -24.72
N LEU A 40 -4.74 -2.42 -24.68
CA LEU A 40 -5.06 -1.14 -24.05
C LEU A 40 -5.11 0.03 -25.03
N GLY A 41 -4.76 -0.19 -26.30
CA GLY A 41 -4.70 0.85 -27.33
C GLY A 41 -3.71 1.97 -26.96
N GLU A 42 -4.12 3.21 -27.19
CA GLU A 42 -3.33 4.42 -26.90
C GLU A 42 -3.03 4.60 -25.40
N SER A 43 -3.75 3.90 -24.51
CA SER A 43 -3.53 3.97 -23.06
C SER A 43 -2.36 3.09 -22.59
N ALA A 44 -1.73 2.31 -23.45
CA ALA A 44 -0.66 1.39 -23.09
C ALA A 44 0.54 2.09 -22.44
N ALA A 45 1.00 3.20 -23.01
CA ALA A 45 2.12 3.99 -22.48
C ALA A 45 1.79 4.56 -21.09
N ALA A 46 0.59 5.10 -20.91
CA ALA A 46 0.12 5.64 -19.64
C ALA A 46 -0.01 4.53 -18.57
N ALA A 47 -0.55 3.38 -18.95
CA ALA A 47 -0.67 2.23 -18.05
C ALA A 47 0.71 1.78 -17.56
N LYS A 48 1.68 1.60 -18.48
CA LYS A 48 3.04 1.15 -18.15
C LYS A 48 3.77 2.12 -17.21
N ALA A 49 3.55 3.42 -17.37
CA ALA A 49 4.11 4.45 -16.49
C ALA A 49 3.60 4.38 -15.04
N ILE A 50 2.40 3.85 -14.81
CA ILE A 50 1.75 3.80 -13.48
C ILE A 50 2.06 2.48 -12.75
N VAL A 51 2.43 1.42 -13.49
CA VAL A 51 2.64 0.06 -12.94
C VAL A 51 3.66 0.04 -11.81
N LEU A 52 4.86 0.61 -12.01
CA LEU A 52 5.90 0.59 -10.98
C LEU A 52 5.50 1.38 -9.71
N PRO A 53 5.02 2.64 -9.82
CA PRO A 53 4.47 3.36 -8.66
C PRO A 53 3.38 2.59 -7.91
N THR A 54 2.49 1.90 -8.64
CA THR A 54 1.42 1.09 -8.05
C THR A 54 1.99 -0.12 -7.30
N ALA A 55 2.98 -0.82 -7.85
CA ALA A 55 3.64 -1.94 -7.20
C ALA A 55 4.27 -1.52 -5.85
N LEU A 56 4.93 -0.35 -5.84
CA LEU A 56 5.54 0.19 -4.64
C LEU A 56 4.49 0.60 -3.59
N ALA A 57 3.39 1.23 -4.02
CA ALA A 57 2.29 1.59 -3.13
C ALA A 57 1.64 0.35 -2.49
N LEU A 58 1.41 -0.72 -3.28
CA LEU A 58 0.89 -2.00 -2.80
C LEU A 58 1.84 -2.65 -1.79
N GLY A 59 3.14 -2.66 -2.06
CA GLY A 59 4.15 -3.18 -1.15
C GLY A 59 4.14 -2.42 0.20
N ALA A 60 4.14 -1.09 0.16
CA ALA A 60 4.06 -0.25 1.36
C ALA A 60 2.77 -0.50 2.14
N MET A 61 1.63 -0.62 1.44
CA MET A 61 0.33 -0.91 2.04
C MET A 61 0.32 -2.25 2.77
N GLY A 62 0.92 -3.30 2.21
CA GLY A 62 1.04 -4.61 2.86
C GLY A 62 1.72 -4.50 4.23
N ILE A 63 2.90 -3.86 4.27
CA ILE A 63 3.70 -3.67 5.49
C ILE A 63 2.93 -2.83 6.53
N ALA A 64 2.32 -1.73 6.09
CA ALA A 64 1.61 -0.82 6.97
C ALA A 64 0.34 -1.45 7.56
N THR A 65 -0.38 -2.24 6.78
CA THR A 65 -1.61 -2.90 7.23
C THR A 65 -1.30 -4.03 8.21
N GLY A 66 -0.17 -4.71 8.05
CA GLY A 66 0.26 -5.75 8.97
C GLY A 66 0.41 -5.27 10.42
N ALA A 67 1.10 -4.15 10.65
CA ALA A 67 1.21 -3.54 11.98
C ALA A 67 -0.15 -3.11 12.54
N GLY A 68 -1.03 -2.56 11.69
CA GLY A 68 -2.39 -2.17 12.08
C GLY A 68 -3.23 -3.35 12.55
N TYR A 69 -3.17 -4.49 11.84
CA TYR A 69 -3.85 -5.72 12.27
C TYR A 69 -3.24 -6.30 13.54
N PHE A 70 -1.91 -6.23 13.69
CA PHE A 70 -1.24 -6.67 14.93
C PHE A 70 -1.72 -5.89 16.16
N LEU A 71 -1.82 -4.56 16.07
CA LEU A 71 -2.38 -3.73 17.15
C LEU A 71 -3.82 -4.14 17.48
N ARG A 72 -4.66 -4.34 16.45
CA ARG A 72 -6.06 -4.79 16.64
C ARG A 72 -6.15 -6.16 17.28
N ALA A 73 -5.30 -7.11 16.87
CA ALA A 73 -5.24 -8.46 17.46
C ALA A 73 -4.95 -8.41 18.97
N ASN A 74 -4.11 -7.45 19.39
CA ASN A 74 -3.76 -7.28 20.79
C ASN A 74 -4.76 -6.42 21.60
N GLY A 75 -5.89 -6.01 21.00
CA GLY A 75 -6.93 -5.21 21.67
C GLY A 75 -6.71 -3.69 21.57
N GLU A 76 -5.67 -3.24 20.87
CA GLU A 76 -5.31 -1.82 20.73
C GLU A 76 -6.05 -1.14 19.56
N LEU A 77 -7.37 -1.37 19.49
CA LEU A 77 -8.24 -0.83 18.43
C LEU A 77 -8.22 0.70 18.37
N ARG A 78 -8.17 1.36 19.54
CA ARG A 78 -8.10 2.83 19.62
C ARG A 78 -6.83 3.35 18.96
N VAL A 79 -5.68 2.76 19.30
CA VAL A 79 -4.38 3.13 18.73
C VAL A 79 -4.36 2.91 17.23
N ALA A 80 -4.81 1.74 16.78
CA ALA A 80 -4.86 1.42 15.35
C ALA A 80 -5.74 2.40 14.56
N THR A 81 -6.86 2.84 15.12
CA THR A 81 -7.77 3.80 14.49
C THR A 81 -7.21 5.22 14.54
N THR A 82 -6.65 5.66 15.68
CA THR A 82 -5.99 6.97 15.81
C THR A 82 -4.85 7.11 14.82
N LEU A 83 -4.02 6.08 14.65
CA LEU A 83 -2.95 6.09 13.66
C LEU A 83 -3.48 6.26 12.23
N LYS A 84 -4.58 5.58 11.87
CA LYS A 84 -5.21 5.77 10.55
C LYS A 84 -5.68 7.22 10.34
N LEU A 85 -6.33 7.80 11.35
CA LEU A 85 -6.81 9.19 11.29
C LEU A 85 -5.66 10.19 11.21
N LEU A 86 -4.55 9.96 11.92
CA LEU A 86 -3.37 10.82 11.86
C LEU A 86 -2.63 10.72 10.53
N CYS A 87 -2.60 9.54 9.90
CA CYS A 87 -1.92 9.35 8.62
C CYS A 87 -2.75 9.82 7.43
N PHE A 88 -4.08 9.84 7.56
CA PHE A 88 -4.99 10.20 6.46
C PHE A 88 -4.68 11.58 5.84
N PRO A 89 -4.48 12.67 6.61
CA PRO A 89 -4.11 13.97 6.05
C PRO A 89 -2.76 13.94 5.30
N VAL A 90 -1.79 13.16 5.80
CA VAL A 90 -0.48 13.03 5.15
C VAL A 90 -0.62 12.32 3.80
N SER A 91 -1.35 11.20 3.78
CA SER A 91 -1.67 10.50 2.53
C SER A 91 -2.44 11.39 1.57
N LEU A 92 -3.45 12.12 2.04
CA LEU A 92 -4.24 13.02 1.22
C LEU A 92 -3.37 14.11 0.59
N ALA A 93 -2.56 14.81 1.40
CA ALA A 93 -1.66 15.85 0.91
C ALA A 93 -0.63 15.31 -0.10
N ALA A 94 -0.03 14.15 0.19
CA ALA A 94 0.94 13.51 -0.70
C ALA A 94 0.31 13.07 -2.03
N VAL A 95 -0.90 12.50 -2.00
CA VAL A 95 -1.65 12.09 -3.20
C VAL A 95 -2.08 13.30 -4.00
N THR A 96 -2.65 14.33 -3.37
CA THR A 96 -3.06 15.56 -4.06
C THR A 96 -1.85 16.22 -4.73
N TRP A 97 -0.75 16.40 -3.99
CA TRP A 97 0.48 16.97 -4.55
C TRP A 97 1.06 16.12 -5.69
N GLY A 98 1.18 14.81 -5.49
CA GLY A 98 1.67 13.89 -6.52
C GLY A 98 0.82 13.93 -7.78
N THR A 99 -0.50 14.01 -7.63
CA THR A 99 -1.45 14.13 -8.75
C THR A 99 -1.22 15.40 -9.55
N LEU A 100 -0.92 16.52 -8.90
CA LEU A 100 -0.63 17.79 -9.59
C LEU A 100 0.68 17.75 -10.38
N VAL A 101 1.68 16.99 -9.92
CA VAL A 101 3.01 16.94 -10.56
C VAL A 101 3.10 15.90 -11.67
N ALA A 102 2.55 14.71 -11.46
CA ALA A 102 2.74 13.56 -12.36
C ALA A 102 1.45 12.76 -12.59
N ALA A 103 0.28 13.42 -12.45
CA ALA A 103 -1.03 12.82 -12.68
C ALA A 103 -1.21 11.49 -11.92
N ALA A 104 -1.72 10.46 -12.58
CA ALA A 104 -2.00 9.17 -11.95
C ALA A 104 -0.75 8.47 -11.37
N ALA A 105 0.41 8.59 -12.02
CA ALA A 105 1.65 8.00 -11.50
C ALA A 105 2.07 8.68 -10.20
N GLY A 106 1.99 10.02 -10.15
CA GLY A 106 2.27 10.78 -8.95
C GLY A 106 1.28 10.50 -7.80
N ALA A 107 0.01 10.24 -8.10
CA ALA A 107 -0.97 9.81 -7.10
C ALA A 107 -0.55 8.50 -6.40
N GLN A 108 -0.03 7.52 -7.14
CA GLN A 108 0.46 6.25 -6.57
C GLN A 108 1.72 6.44 -5.73
N VAL A 109 2.64 7.32 -6.15
CA VAL A 109 3.80 7.70 -5.33
C VAL A 109 3.35 8.38 -4.03
N GLY A 110 2.35 9.27 -4.11
CA GLY A 110 1.75 9.89 -2.94
C GLY A 110 1.13 8.86 -1.98
N LEU A 111 0.41 7.86 -2.51
CA LEU A 111 -0.12 6.74 -1.73
C LEU A 111 1.00 5.96 -1.06
N MET A 112 2.07 5.62 -1.79
CA MET A 112 3.25 4.94 -1.23
C MET A 112 3.83 5.71 -0.04
N VAL A 113 4.03 7.03 -0.17
CA VAL A 113 4.56 7.87 0.91
C VAL A 113 3.64 7.87 2.14
N GLY A 114 2.33 7.98 1.92
CA GLY A 114 1.33 7.91 2.99
C GLY A 114 1.37 6.56 3.72
N GLU A 115 1.44 5.46 2.97
CA GLU A 115 1.52 4.11 3.51
C GLU A 115 2.84 3.84 4.25
N LEU A 116 3.97 4.34 3.76
CA LEU A 116 5.25 4.27 4.46
C LEU A 116 5.21 5.04 5.78
N THR A 117 4.63 6.25 5.78
CA THR A 117 4.45 7.04 7.01
C THR A 117 3.60 6.27 8.02
N ARG A 118 2.48 5.69 7.56
CA ARG A 118 1.60 4.85 8.37
C ARG A 118 2.33 3.62 8.90
N SER A 119 3.17 2.99 8.09
CA SER A 119 4.01 1.85 8.46
C SER A 119 4.95 2.20 9.61
N VAL A 120 5.72 3.28 9.46
CA VAL A 120 6.68 3.74 10.48
C VAL A 120 5.98 4.01 11.81
N LEU A 121 4.85 4.75 11.77
CA LEU A 121 4.11 5.08 12.98
C LEU A 121 3.45 3.85 13.62
N ALA A 122 2.91 2.93 12.83
CA ALA A 122 2.28 1.72 13.34
C ALA A 122 3.30 0.75 13.95
N TRP A 123 4.42 0.48 13.27
CA TRP A 123 5.49 -0.35 13.83
C TRP A 123 6.18 0.30 15.03
N GLY A 124 6.30 1.63 15.04
CA GLY A 124 6.75 2.37 16.21
C GLY A 124 5.80 2.22 17.41
N ALA A 125 4.49 2.25 17.18
CA ALA A 125 3.50 2.02 18.23
C ALA A 125 3.50 0.57 18.73
N VAL A 126 3.74 -0.41 17.84
CA VAL A 126 3.90 -1.82 18.22
C VAL A 126 5.10 -1.97 19.16
N ARG A 127 6.29 -1.48 18.77
CA ARG A 127 7.53 -1.58 19.57
C ARG A 127 7.47 -0.90 20.94
N ARG A 128 6.59 0.08 21.14
CA ARG A 128 6.44 0.78 22.42
C ARG A 128 5.52 0.03 23.39
N ARG A 129 4.73 -0.93 22.90
CA ARG A 129 3.69 -1.63 23.69
C ARG A 129 4.00 -3.11 23.91
N PHE A 130 4.84 -3.71 23.08
CA PHE A 130 5.24 -5.11 23.08
C PHE A 130 6.74 -5.20 22.81
#